data_AF-S8D5U1-F1
#
_entry.id   AF-S8D5U1-F1
#
_cell.length_a   1.000
_cell.length_b   1.000
_cell.length_c   1.000
_cell.angle_alpha   90.00
_cell.angle_beta   90.00
_cell.angle_gamma   90.00
#
_symmetry.space_group_name_H-M   'P 1'
#
loop_
_entity.id
_entity.type
_entity.pdbx_description
1 polymer ?
#
loop_
_entity_poly.entity_id
_entity_poly.type
_entity_poly.pdbx_seq_one_letter_code
_entity_poly.pdbx_strand_id
1 'polypeptide(L)'
;ELFACPICHLPLIRKGPPGFNLEAIYRSAFKCSSCNKSYSSKNIYLDLTITAGTKEYNEFVPARTELFRSPLVSFLYERGWRQNFNRSGFPGPEEE
;
A
#
# COMPACT_ATOMS: atom_id res chain seq x y z
N GLU A 1 -5.41 13.55 20.57
CA GLU A 1 -4.89 12.29 19.99
C GLU A 1 -3.65 12.61 19.17
N LEU A 2 -2.53 11.91 19.37
CA LEU A 2 -1.21 12.34 18.85
C LEU A 2 -0.68 11.53 17.66
N PHE A 3 -1.13 10.29 17.47
CA PHE A 3 -0.65 9.43 16.40
C PHE A 3 -1.78 9.06 15.45
N ALA A 4 -1.50 9.10 14.15
CA ALA A 4 -2.41 8.72 13.09
C ALA A 4 -1.84 7.56 12.28
N CYS A 5 -2.72 6.77 11.68
CA CYS A 5 -2.34 5.72 10.74
C CYS A 5 -1.79 6.36 9.46
N PRO A 6 -0.59 6.00 8.98
CA PRO A 6 -0.04 6.49 7.70
C PRO A 6 -0.83 6.06 6.46
N ILE A 7 -1.73 5.07 6.58
CA ILE A 7 -2.54 4.55 5.46
C ILE A 7 -3.89 5.25 5.40
N CYS A 8 -4.57 5.36 6.55
CA CYS A 8 -5.94 5.89 6.63
C CYS A 8 -6.01 7.34 7.10
N HIS A 9 -4.91 7.90 7.61
CA HIS A 9 -4.85 9.22 8.24
C HIS A 9 -5.81 9.41 9.42
N LEU A 10 -6.32 8.32 9.99
CA LEU A 10 -7.19 8.30 11.16
C LEU A 10 -6.39 8.06 12.45
N PRO A 11 -6.86 8.55 13.60
CA PRO A 11 -6.21 8.35 14.89
C PRO A 11 -5.99 6.87 15.24
N LEU A 12 -4.86 6.58 15.88
CA LEU A 12 -4.56 5.24 16.37
C LEU A 12 -5.14 5.01 17.77
N ILE A 13 -5.77 3.85 17.95
CA ILE A 13 -6.21 3.36 19.26
C ILE A 13 -4.98 2.86 20.00
N ARG A 14 -4.68 3.46 21.15
CA ARG A 14 -3.60 3.04 22.05
C ARG A 14 -4.12 2.11 23.13
N LYS A 15 -3.41 1.02 23.39
CA LYS A 15 -3.61 0.15 24.56
C LYS A 15 -2.30 0.06 25.34
N GLY A 16 -2.29 0.52 26.59
CA GLY A 16 -1.09 0.49 27.42
C GLY A 16 -1.18 1.49 28.59
N PRO A 17 -0.08 1.63 29.35
CA PRO A 17 -0.02 2.58 30.46
C PRO A 17 -0.24 4.02 29.98
N PRO A 18 -0.86 4.89 30.81
CA PRO A 18 -1.06 6.29 30.49
C PRO A 18 0.27 7.06 30.45
N GLY A 19 0.25 8.26 29.88
CA GLY A 19 1.41 9.14 29.80
C GLY A 19 2.15 9.09 28.47
N PHE A 20 2.99 10.09 28.24
CA PHE A 20 3.73 10.31 26.98
C PHE A 20 5.24 10.29 27.23
N ASN A 21 5.71 9.34 28.03
CA ASN A 21 7.13 9.08 28.20
C ASN A 21 7.55 7.83 27.41
N LEU A 22 8.86 7.65 27.23
CA LEU A 22 9.42 6.52 26.47
C LEU A 22 8.94 5.18 26.99
N GLU A 23 8.94 4.94 28.31
CA GLU A 23 8.46 3.68 28.88
C GLU A 23 6.98 3.41 28.57
N ALA A 24 6.14 4.44 28.69
CA ALA A 24 4.71 4.30 28.51
C ALA A 24 4.37 4.02 27.05
N ILE A 25 5.05 4.68 26.10
CA ILE A 25 4.89 4.43 24.67
C ILE A 25 5.47 3.06 24.29
N TYR A 26 6.63 2.69 24.85
CA TYR A 26 7.28 1.41 24.60
C TYR A 26 6.39 0.23 25.02
N ARG A 27 5.71 0.34 26.17
CA ARG A 27 4.77 -0.67 26.69
C ARG A 27 3.36 -0.55 26.09
N SER A 28 3.15 0.32 25.11
CA SER A 28 1.85 0.50 24.46
C SER A 28 1.81 -0.13 23.08
N ALA A 29 0.65 -0.71 22.74
CA ALA A 29 0.33 -1.14 21.39
C ALA A 29 -0.57 -0.10 20.71
N PHE A 30 -0.36 0.12 19.42
CA PHE A 30 -1.13 1.07 18.61
C PHE A 30 -1.82 0.33 17.48
N LYS A 31 -3.11 0.61 17.24
CA LYS A 31 -3.89 -0.06 16.19
C LYS A 31 -4.82 0.91 15.48
N CYS A 32 -4.90 0.83 14.16
CA CYS A 32 -5.91 1.54 13.39
C CYS A 32 -7.23 0.76 13.39
N SER A 33 -8.36 1.42 13.66
CA SER A 33 -9.69 0.81 13.57
C SER A 33 -10.15 0.58 12.13
N SER A 34 -9.72 1.42 11.18
CA SER A 34 -10.16 1.37 9.79
C SER A 34 -9.48 0.28 8.97
N CYS A 35 -8.14 0.24 8.94
CA CYS A 35 -7.39 -0.78 8.19
C CYS A 35 -6.93 -1.97 9.05
N ASN A 36 -7.28 -1.98 10.33
CA ASN A 36 -6.93 -3.02 11.30
C ASN A 36 -5.42 -3.22 11.53
N LYS A 37 -4.56 -2.36 10.98
CA LYS A 37 -3.09 -2.46 11.08
C LYS A 37 -2.62 -2.11 12.50
N SER A 38 -1.70 -2.93 12.99
CA SER A 38 -1.04 -2.75 14.28
C SER A 38 0.36 -2.19 14.10
N TYR A 39 0.76 -1.32 15.02
CA TYR A 39 2.09 -0.72 15.10
C TYR A 39 2.67 -1.02 16.49
N SER A 40 3.95 -1.37 16.52
CA SER A 40 4.67 -1.71 17.75
C SER A 40 5.86 -0.79 17.92
N SER A 41 6.19 -0.52 19.18
CA SER A 41 7.44 0.12 19.55
C SER A 41 8.62 -0.85 19.34
N LYS A 42 9.74 -0.33 18.83
CA LYS A 42 11.04 -1.00 18.67
C LYS A 42 12.08 -0.19 19.42
N ASN A 43 12.64 -0.75 20.50
CA ASN A 43 13.65 -0.11 21.35
C ASN A 43 13.26 1.32 21.76
N ILE A 44 13.75 2.32 21.04
CA ILE A 44 13.62 3.76 21.35
C ILE A 44 12.59 4.50 20.50
N TYR A 45 11.95 3.84 19.53
CA TYR A 45 11.01 4.49 18.61
C TYR A 45 9.74 3.67 18.39
N LEU A 46 8.67 4.35 17.99
CA LEU A 46 7.43 3.74 17.51
C LEU A 46 7.53 3.58 15.99
N ASP A 47 7.52 2.35 15.50
CA ASP A 47 7.61 2.08 14.06
C ASP A 47 6.24 2.24 13.40
N LEU A 48 6.02 3.39 12.76
CA LEU A 48 4.82 3.70 11.97
C LEU A 48 5.01 3.42 10.48
N THR A 49 6.04 2.68 10.06
CA THR A 49 6.21 2.37 8.64
C THR A 49 5.12 1.43 8.14
N ILE A 50 4.83 1.49 6.84
CA ILE A 50 3.85 0.60 6.20
C ILE A 50 4.32 -0.86 6.31
N THR A 51 5.63 -1.09 6.31
CA THR A 51 6.28 -2.40 6.48
C THR A 51 6.57 -2.78 7.94
N ALA A 52 6.12 -1.98 8.92
CA ALA A 52 6.27 -2.32 10.33
C ALA A 52 5.61 -3.67 10.62
N GLY A 53 6.41 -4.64 11.08
CA GLY A 53 5.98 -6.00 11.42
C GLY A 53 6.09 -7.03 10.28
N THR A 54 6.35 -6.62 9.03
CA THR A 54 6.60 -7.53 7.92
C THR A 54 8.10 -7.80 7.78
N LYS A 55 8.50 -9.08 7.70
CA LYS A 55 9.90 -9.46 7.47
C LYS A 55 10.32 -9.32 6.01
N GLU A 56 9.36 -9.44 5.10
CA GLU A 56 9.58 -9.40 3.66
C GLU A 56 8.65 -8.35 3.05
N TYR A 57 9.21 -7.56 2.13
CA TYR A 57 8.44 -6.65 1.31
C TYR A 57 7.64 -7.49 0.30
N ASN A 58 6.32 -7.52 0.46
CA ASN A 58 5.42 -8.13 -0.52
C ASN A 58 4.71 -7.01 -1.28
N GLU A 59 5.25 -6.65 -2.44
CA GLU A 59 4.56 -5.75 -3.36
C GLU A 59 3.37 -6.50 -3.94
N PHE A 60 2.17 -6.19 -3.45
CA PHE A 60 0.96 -6.71 -4.08
C PHE A 60 0.79 -6.00 -5.42
N VAL A 61 1.26 -6.63 -6.49
CA VAL A 61 1.06 -6.17 -7.87
C VAL A 61 -0.25 -6.78 -8.39
N PRO A 62 -1.33 -6.00 -8.57
CA PRO A 62 -2.59 -6.54 -9.05
C PRO A 62 -2.44 -7.10 -10.47
N ALA A 63 -3.10 -8.21 -10.79
CA ALA A 63 -3.00 -8.83 -12.12
C ALA A 63 -3.32 -7.85 -13.29
N ARG A 64 -4.16 -6.82 -13.05
CA ARG A 64 -4.46 -5.78 -14.04
C ARG A 64 -3.25 -4.92 -14.39
N THR A 65 -2.34 -4.65 -13.46
CA THR A 65 -1.11 -3.89 -13.73
C THR A 65 -0.05 -4.74 -14.43
N GLU A 66 -0.23 -6.06 -14.48
CA GLU A 66 0.68 -6.98 -15.17
C GLU A 66 0.21 -7.40 -16.57
N LEU A 67 -1.00 -7.01 -16.99
CA LEU A 67 -1.58 -7.39 -18.27
C LEU A 67 -0.61 -7.16 -19.43
N PHE A 68 -0.03 -5.96 -19.52
CA PHE A 68 0.90 -5.57 -20.59
C PHE A 68 2.31 -6.15 -20.45
N ARG A 69 2.63 -6.83 -19.33
CA ARG A 69 3.89 -7.56 -19.15
C ARG A 69 3.84 -8.97 -19.72
N SER A 70 2.66 -9.49 -20.05
CA SER A 70 2.51 -10.84 -20.60
C SER A 70 2.99 -10.90 -22.06
N PRO A 71 3.92 -11.82 -22.41
CA PRO A 71 4.37 -11.99 -23.79
C PRO A 71 3.22 -12.28 -24.77
N LEU A 72 2.17 -12.96 -24.30
CA LEU A 72 0.98 -13.24 -25.10
C LEU A 72 0.19 -11.97 -25.41
N VAL A 73 0.06 -11.09 -24.40
CA VAL A 73 -0.56 -9.78 -24.59
C VAL A 73 0.25 -8.96 -25.58
N SER A 74 1.58 -8.89 -25.44
CA SER A 74 2.43 -8.19 -26.40
C SER A 74 2.27 -8.76 -27.82
N PHE A 75 2.21 -10.08 -27.97
CA PHE A 75 2.01 -10.73 -29.27
C PHE A 75 0.70 -10.33 -29.95
N LEU A 76 -0.40 -10.29 -29.21
CA LEU A 76 -1.72 -9.92 -29.71
C LEU A 76 -1.87 -8.40 -29.89
N TYR A 77 -1.23 -7.61 -29.02
CA TYR A 77 -1.21 -6.15 -29.07
C TYR A 77 -0.71 -5.66 -30.43
N GLU A 78 0.41 -6.20 -30.89
CA GLU A 78 1.00 -5.89 -32.21
C GLU A 78 0.21 -6.43 -33.40
N ARG A 79 -0.73 -7.35 -33.19
CA ARG A 79 -1.40 -8.13 -34.26
C ARG A 79 -2.87 -7.83 -34.47
N GLY A 80 -3.38 -6.70 -34.02
CA GLY A 80 -4.78 -6.33 -34.26
C GLY A 80 -5.54 -5.93 -33.01
N TRP A 81 -4.99 -6.18 -31.82
CA TRP A 81 -5.73 -5.88 -30.59
C TRP A 81 -5.76 -4.37 -30.30
N ARG A 82 -4.62 -3.65 -30.44
CA ARG A 82 -4.55 -2.20 -30.19
C ARG A 82 -5.42 -1.36 -31.13
N GLN A 83 -5.72 -1.87 -32.33
CA GLN A 83 -6.60 -1.22 -33.30
C GLN A 83 -8.03 -1.05 -32.78
N ASN A 84 -8.46 -1.87 -31.81
CA ASN A 84 -9.79 -1.72 -31.20
C ASN A 84 -9.86 -0.54 -30.21
N PHE A 85 -8.72 0.03 -29.80
CA PHE A 85 -8.70 1.15 -28.85
C PHE A 85 -9.17 2.46 -29.48
N ASN A 86 -9.12 2.57 -30.82
CA ASN A 86 -9.70 3.70 -31.55
C ASN A 86 -11.19 3.89 -31.22
N ARG A 87 -11.92 2.80 -30.94
CA ARG A 87 -13.34 2.83 -30.60
C ARG A 87 -13.60 3.45 -29.23
N SER A 88 -12.57 3.49 -28.39
CA SER A 88 -12.60 4.08 -27.05
C SER A 88 -11.93 5.46 -27.00
N GLY A 89 -11.59 6.05 -28.16
CA GLY A 89 -11.00 7.39 -28.26
C GLY A 89 -9.49 7.47 -28.08
N PHE A 90 -8.77 6.34 -28.15
CA PHE A 90 -7.30 6.33 -28.16
C PHE A 90 -6.76 6.44 -29.59
N PRO A 91 -5.65 7.17 -29.81
CA PRO A 91 -5.06 7.35 -31.14
C PRO A 91 -4.69 5.99 -31.75
N GLY A 92 -4.89 5.89 -33.06
CA GLY A 92 -4.58 4.67 -33.79
C GLY A 92 -3.08 4.48 -33.99
N PRO A 93 -2.65 3.33 -34.53
CA PRO A 93 -1.24 3.05 -34.83
C PRO A 93 -0.46 4.09 -35.62
N GLU A 94 -1.15 4.90 -36.43
CA GLU A 94 -0.56 5.93 -37.28
C GLU A 94 -0.42 7.28 -36.54
N GLU A 95 -1.07 7.42 -35.38
CA GLU A 95 -1.16 8.65 -34.58
C GLU A 95 -0.50 8.54 -33.19
N GLU A 96 -0.09 7.33 -32.76
CA GLU A 96 0.76 7.09 -31.58
C GLU A 96 2.20 7.61 -31.81
#